data_AF-M1ZR62-F1
#
_entry.id   AF-M1ZR62-F1
#
_cell.length_a   1.000
_cell.length_b   1.000
_cell.length_c   1.000
_cell.angle_alpha   90.00
_cell.angle_beta   90.00
_cell.angle_gamma   90.00
#
_symmetry.space_group_name_H-M   'P 1'
#
loop_
_entity.id
_entity.type
_entity.pdbx_description
1 polymer ?
#
loop_
_entity_poly.entity_id
_entity_poly.type
_entity_poly.pdbx_seq_one_letter_code
_entity_poly.pdbx_strand_id
1 'polypeptide(L)'
;KYFSHTSPTYGSPFDMMKKFGVKYSAAGENIASGYPTAKAVVDGWMKSPGHKANILSKSFTEIGVGLAKSSDGTYYWTQMFINPGK
;
A
#
# COMPACT_ATOMS: atom_id res chain seq x y z
N LYS A 1 5.93 -17.67 6.12
CA LYS A 1 4.89 -16.80 5.52
C LYS A 1 5.41 -15.36 5.59
N TYR A 2 5.44 -14.64 4.47
CA TYR A 2 5.99 -13.27 4.37
C TYR A 2 4.82 -12.27 4.31
N PHE A 3 4.84 -11.24 5.16
CA PHE A 3 3.93 -10.10 5.15
C PHE A 3 4.66 -8.93 5.82
N SER A 4 5.23 -8.05 5.00
CA SER A 4 6.09 -6.95 5.45
C SER A 4 6.13 -5.86 4.38
N HIS A 5 6.43 -4.64 4.83
CA HIS A 5 6.74 -3.51 3.97
C HIS A 5 8.11 -3.67 3.26
N THR A 6 8.99 -4.56 3.72
CA THR A 6 10.33 -4.74 3.13
C THR A 6 10.42 -6.01 2.29
N SER A 7 10.28 -5.84 0.97
CA SER A 7 10.41 -6.91 -0.01
C SER A 7 11.82 -7.52 -0.01
N PRO A 8 11.95 -8.86 0.01
CA PRO A 8 13.25 -9.51 -0.16
C PRO A 8 13.85 -9.29 -1.56
N THR A 9 13.01 -8.92 -2.54
CA THR A 9 13.42 -8.70 -3.95
C THR A 9 13.64 -7.22 -4.26
N TYR A 10 12.84 -6.34 -3.67
CA TYR A 10 12.76 -4.93 -4.06
C TYR A 10 13.11 -3.94 -2.95
N GLY A 11 13.35 -4.40 -1.72
CA GLY A 11 13.57 -3.50 -0.57
C GLY A 11 12.27 -2.86 -0.11
N SER A 12 12.33 -1.60 0.35
CA SER A 12 11.12 -0.87 0.77
C SER A 12 10.19 -0.59 -0.42
N PRO A 13 8.89 -0.28 -0.21
CA PRO A 13 8.00 0.14 -1.30
C PRO A 13 8.54 1.37 -2.05
N PHE A 14 9.30 2.21 -1.37
CA PHE A 14 9.94 3.41 -1.91
C PHE A 14 11.07 3.08 -2.89
N ASP A 15 11.89 2.09 -2.54
CA ASP A 15 12.95 1.58 -3.43
C ASP A 15 12.35 0.89 -4.65
N MET A 16 11.29 0.10 -4.44
CA MET A 16 10.53 -0.52 -5.52
C MET A 16 9.97 0.53 -6.49
N MET A 17 9.27 1.54 -5.99
CA MET A 17 8.71 2.61 -6.82
C MET A 17 9.79 3.33 -7.64
N LYS A 18 10.92 3.70 -7.02
CA LYS A 18 12.06 4.28 -7.72
C LYS A 18 12.62 3.37 -8.81
N LYS A 19 12.78 2.07 -8.51
CA LYS A 19 13.29 1.07 -9.47
C LYS A 19 12.41 0.95 -10.72
N PHE A 20 11.11 1.12 -10.58
CA PHE A 20 10.16 1.10 -11.69
C PHE A 20 9.89 2.50 -12.31
N GLY A 21 10.68 3.51 -11.94
CA GLY A 21 10.61 4.84 -12.55
C GLY A 21 9.50 5.74 -12.01
N VAL A 22 8.84 5.37 -10.91
CA VAL A 22 7.85 6.22 -10.24
C VAL A 22 8.57 7.35 -9.52
N LYS A 23 8.31 8.59 -9.95
CA LYS A 23 8.82 9.80 -9.31
C LYS A 23 7.84 10.28 -8.26
N TYR A 24 8.34 10.75 -7.12
CA TYR A 24 7.52 11.32 -6.06
C TYR A 24 8.35 12.23 -5.14
N SER A 25 7.66 13.22 -4.55
CA SER A 25 8.16 14.07 -3.47
C SER A 25 7.72 13.59 -2.08
N ALA A 26 6.62 12.85 -2.01
CA ALA A 26 6.14 12.15 -0.82
C ALA A 26 5.52 10.82 -1.22
N ALA A 27 5.66 9.79 -0.38
CA ALA A 27 5.05 8.48 -0.60
C ALA A 27 4.63 7.78 0.70
N GLY A 28 3.67 6.87 0.62
CA GLY A 28 3.20 6.05 1.74
C GLY A 28 2.64 4.69 1.28
N GLU A 29 2.58 3.73 2.20
CA GLU A 29 2.06 2.38 1.95
C GLU A 29 1.06 1.96 3.03
N ASN A 30 -0.05 1.37 2.61
CA ASN A 30 -0.86 0.50 3.45
C ASN A 30 -0.85 -0.93 2.89
N ILE A 31 -0.68 -1.93 3.74
CA ILE A 31 -0.83 -3.34 3.39
C ILE A 31 -1.85 -4.01 4.31
N ALA A 32 -2.58 -5.00 3.80
CA ALA A 32 -3.48 -5.83 4.58
C ALA A 32 -3.58 -7.23 3.97
N SER A 33 -3.92 -8.23 4.77
CA SER A 33 -4.20 -9.59 4.27
C SER A 33 -5.44 -10.18 4.93
N GLY A 34 -6.09 -11.12 4.25
CA GLY A 34 -7.24 -11.87 4.76
C GLY A 34 -8.61 -11.16 4.67
N TYR A 35 -8.66 -9.90 4.26
CA TYR A 35 -9.92 -9.19 4.03
C TYR A 35 -10.58 -9.67 2.72
N PRO A 36 -11.86 -10.09 2.74
CA PRO A 36 -12.49 -10.69 1.56
C PRO A 36 -13.00 -9.67 0.55
N THR A 37 -13.15 -8.41 0.93
CA THR A 37 -13.72 -7.35 0.07
C THR A 37 -12.97 -6.03 0.22
N ALA A 38 -13.07 -5.19 -0.82
CA ALA A 38 -12.53 -3.84 -0.82
C ALA A 38 -13.10 -2.99 0.34
N LYS A 39 -14.40 -3.11 0.61
CA LYS A 39 -15.03 -2.41 1.75
C LYS A 39 -14.43 -2.86 3.08
N ALA A 40 -14.28 -4.16 3.29
CA ALA A 40 -13.77 -4.69 4.55
C ALA A 40 -12.33 -4.25 4.81
N VAL A 41 -11.47 -4.22 3.78
CA VAL A 41 -10.08 -3.78 3.94
C VAL A 41 -9.97 -2.28 4.20
N VAL A 42 -10.77 -1.45 3.51
CA VAL A 42 -10.80 -0.01 3.76
C VAL A 42 -11.32 0.30 5.16
N ASP A 43 -12.39 -0.37 5.60
CA ASP A 43 -12.88 -0.24 6.99
C ASP A 43 -11.79 -0.65 8.00
N GLY A 44 -10.98 -1.67 7.69
CA GLY A 44 -9.85 -2.12 8.50
C GLY A 44 -8.74 -1.07 8.60
N TRP A 45 -8.28 -0.53 7.47
CA TRP A 45 -7.29 0.53 7.45
C TRP A 45 -7.77 1.80 8.17
N MET A 46 -9.04 2.19 8.01
CA MET A 46 -9.61 3.35 8.68
C MET A 46 -9.71 3.22 10.21
N LYS A 47 -9.67 2.00 10.75
CA LYS A 47 -9.62 1.74 12.20
C LYS A 47 -8.19 1.73 12.76
N SER A 48 -7.17 1.72 11.90
CA SER A 48 -5.77 1.73 12.30
C SER A 48 -5.21 3.15 12.18
N PRO A 49 -4.70 3.78 13.26
CA PRO A 49 -4.24 5.17 13.22
C PRO A 49 -3.18 5.44 12.14
N GLY A 50 -2.19 4.55 11.98
CA GLY A 50 -1.14 4.70 10.96
C GLY A 50 -1.68 4.61 9.54
N HIS A 51 -2.50 3.59 9.24
CA HIS A 51 -3.07 3.42 7.91
C HIS A 51 -4.08 4.53 7.56
N LYS A 52 -4.89 4.93 8.53
CA LYS A 52 -5.82 6.06 8.41
C LYS A 52 -5.09 7.36 8.14
N ALA A 53 -3.94 7.59 8.78
CA ALA A 53 -3.13 8.78 8.54
C ALA A 53 -2.66 8.85 7.08
N ASN A 54 -2.27 7.73 6.46
CA ASN A 54 -1.96 7.68 5.04
C ASN A 54 -3.17 8.04 4.17
N ILE A 55 -4.34 7.42 4.44
CA ILE A 55 -5.57 7.65 3.65
C ILE A 55 -6.04 9.10 3.70
N LEU A 56 -5.93 9.76 4.86
CA LEU A 56 -6.41 11.13 5.08
C LEU A 56 -5.33 12.20 4.84
N SER A 57 -4.12 11.78 4.48
CA SER A 57 -3.01 12.71 4.29
C SER A 57 -3.25 13.61 3.07
N LYS A 58 -3.18 14.93 3.29
CA LYS A 58 -3.18 15.92 2.21
C LYS A 58 -1.85 15.97 1.44
N SER A 59 -0.83 15.29 1.93
CA SER A 59 0.49 15.26 1.29
C SER A 59 0.49 14.39 0.03
N PHE A 60 -0.47 13.49 -0.14
CA PHE A 60 -0.61 12.61 -1.30
C PHE A 60 -1.71 13.09 -2.22
N THR A 61 -1.52 12.92 -3.53
CA THR A 61 -2.46 13.34 -4.56
C THR A 61 -2.88 12.20 -5.49
N GLU A 62 -2.12 11.10 -5.50
CA GLU A 62 -2.39 9.93 -6.32
C GLU A 62 -2.34 8.66 -5.47
N ILE A 63 -3.10 7.64 -5.91
CA ILE A 63 -3.15 6.33 -5.29
C ILE A 63 -3.13 5.23 -6.35
N GLY A 64 -2.31 4.20 -6.12
CA GLY A 64 -2.39 2.90 -6.77
C GLY A 64 -2.91 1.83 -5.80
N VAL A 65 -3.82 0.97 -6.26
CA VAL A 65 -4.40 -0.10 -5.42
C VAL A 65 -4.15 -1.46 -6.08
N GLY A 66 -3.64 -2.41 -5.30
CA GLY A 66 -3.36 -3.77 -5.75
C GLY A 66 -4.09 -4.80 -4.91
N LEU A 67 -4.56 -5.86 -5.57
CA LEU A 67 -5.11 -7.07 -4.96
C LEU A 67 -4.43 -8.30 -5.58
N ALA A 68 -3.88 -9.17 -4.75
CA ALA A 68 -3.38 -10.48 -5.15
C ALA A 68 -4.03 -11.56 -4.30
N LYS A 69 -4.28 -12.74 -4.89
CA LYS A 69 -4.76 -13.92 -4.19
C LYS A 69 -3.67 -14.99 -4.21
N SER A 70 -3.27 -15.47 -3.04
CA SER A 70 -2.32 -16.58 -2.94
C SER A 70 -3.01 -17.93 -3.19
N SER A 71 -2.21 -18.97 -3.40
CA SER A 71 -2.71 -20.33 -3.67
C SER A 71 -3.57 -20.91 -2.54
N ASP A 72 -3.37 -20.47 -1.29
CA ASP A 72 -4.19 -20.88 -0.14
C ASP A 72 -5.52 -20.13 -0.06
N GLY A 73 -5.79 -19.23 -1.00
CA GLY A 73 -6.99 -18.41 -1.07
C GLY A 73 -6.92 -17.08 -0.32
N THR A 74 -5.85 -16.80 0.43
CA THR A 74 -5.66 -15.53 1.15
C THR A 74 -5.53 -14.37 0.17
N TYR A 75 -6.33 -13.32 0.37
CA TYR A 75 -6.17 -12.04 -0.32
C TYR A 75 -5.12 -11.15 0.35
N TYR A 76 -4.32 -10.48 -0.46
CA TYR A 76 -3.33 -9.49 -0.08
C TYR A 76 -3.66 -8.18 -0.79
N TRP A 77 -3.79 -7.11 0.00
CA TRP A 77 -4.18 -5.78 -0.44
C TRP A 77 -3.05 -4.79 -0.20
N THR A 78 -2.86 -3.90 -1.15
CA THR A 78 -1.87 -2.82 -1.05
C THR A 78 -2.47 -1.51 -1.55
N GLN A 79 -2.17 -0.41 -0.86
CA GLN A 79 -2.33 0.96 -1.35
C GLN A 79 -0.95 1.62 -1.39
N MET A 80 -0.56 2.11 -2.57
CA MET A 80 0.57 3.01 -2.76
C MET A 80 0.04 4.43 -2.88
N PHE A 81 0.44 5.31 -1.98
CA PHE A 81 0.12 6.74 -2.07
C PHE A 81 1.35 7.49 -2.53
N ILE A 82 1.18 8.41 -3.46
CA ILE A 82 2.27 9.30 -3.87
C ILE A 82 1.79 10.74 -4.02
N ASN A 83 2.75 11.64 -3.94
CA ASN A 83 2.68 12.94 -4.58
C ASN A 83 3.81 12.99 -5.60
N PRO A 84 3.51 13.02 -6.91
CA PRO A 84 4.55 12.95 -7.94
C PRO A 84 5.53 14.14 -7.86
N GLY A 85 5.13 15.25 -7.22
CA GLY A 85 5.81 16.53 -7.38
C GLY A 85 5.50 17.10 -8.77
N LYS A 86 5.26 18.39 -8.85
CA LYS A 86 5.21 19.07 -10.15
C LYS A 86 6.60 19.13 -10.77
#